data_AF-A0A1C7FHQ6-F1
#
_entry.id   AF-A0A1C7FHQ6-F1
#
_cell.length_a   1.000
_cell.length_b   1.000
_cell.length_c   1.000
_cell.angle_alpha   90.00
_cell.angle_beta   90.00
_cell.angle_gamma   90.00
#
_symmetry.space_group_name_H-M   'P 1'
#
loop_
_entity.id
_entity.type
_entity.pdbx_description
1 polymer ?
#
loop_
_entity_poly.entity_id
_entity_poly.type
_entity_poly.pdbx_seq_one_letter_code
_entity_poly.pdbx_strand_id
1 'polypeptide(L)'
;MDQDKFTNIYRLPTALQIRIGRWQQTFNGTSDIVLHDAIEARNKYFKQADFFPAGWHIKPFKLDDISITQHGKYIQTALRTMLDRKVSYKRVYLSRVPLEQAEPALHDYKLEWIKKHNRVANKYNQIKKKQFMRFAHEEVETLYPSIPKSEFDRQLWNKLVRSELGSEKKFDNPYFVKKACF
;
A
#
# COMPACT_ATOMS: atom_id res chain seq x y z
N MET A 1 19.82 -9.40 -25.74
CA MET A 1 20.30 -9.26 -24.36
C MET A 1 19.42 -8.23 -23.68
N ASP A 2 18.44 -8.69 -22.93
CA ASP A 2 17.66 -7.82 -22.06
C ASP A 2 18.62 -7.13 -21.11
N GLN A 3 18.74 -5.80 -21.23
CA GLN A 3 19.55 -5.03 -20.30
C GLN A 3 19.00 -5.27 -18.90
N ASP A 4 19.87 -5.71 -18.00
CA ASP A 4 19.63 -5.78 -16.57
C ASP A 4 19.09 -4.44 -16.05
N LYS A 5 17.76 -4.35 -15.90
CA LYS A 5 17.05 -3.11 -15.57
C LYS A 5 17.00 -2.94 -14.06
N PHE A 6 17.97 -2.22 -13.51
CA PHE A 6 17.90 -1.70 -12.15
C PHE A 6 16.66 -0.84 -11.96
N THR A 7 15.95 -1.06 -10.85
CA THR A 7 14.77 -0.26 -10.54
C THR A 7 15.16 1.21 -10.38
N ASN A 8 14.51 2.09 -11.15
CA ASN A 8 14.70 3.55 -11.18
C ASN A 8 16.07 4.05 -11.64
N ILE A 9 16.94 3.19 -12.21
CA ILE A 9 18.21 3.61 -12.82
C ILE A 9 18.14 3.32 -14.32
N TYR A 10 18.42 4.34 -15.11
CA TYR A 10 18.33 4.32 -16.55
C TYR A 10 19.72 4.53 -17.14
N ARG A 11 20.14 3.65 -18.04
CA ARG A 11 21.41 3.77 -18.76
C ARG A 11 21.22 4.67 -19.98
N LEU A 12 21.96 5.77 -20.03
CA LEU A 12 22.10 6.67 -21.18
C LEU A 12 23.43 6.34 -21.90
N PRO A 13 23.65 6.83 -23.14
CA PRO A 13 24.88 6.53 -23.88
C PRO A 13 26.18 6.89 -23.15
N THR A 14 26.18 7.96 -22.36
CA THR A 14 27.36 8.51 -21.68
C THR A 14 27.17 8.68 -20.18
N ALA A 15 26.05 8.21 -19.62
CA ALA A 15 25.67 8.51 -18.24
C ALA A 15 24.72 7.46 -17.67
N LEU A 16 24.60 7.43 -16.36
CA LEU A 16 23.52 6.77 -15.63
C LEU A 16 22.61 7.82 -15.03
N GLN A 17 21.32 7.63 -15.14
CA GLN A 17 20.34 8.55 -14.59
C GLN A 17 19.38 7.83 -13.65
N ILE A 18 19.26 8.34 -12.43
CA ILE A 18 18.25 7.92 -11.48
C ILE A 18 17.00 8.77 -11.73
N ARG A 19 15.82 8.14 -11.82
CA ARG A 19 14.54 8.84 -11.88
C ARG A 19 13.53 8.21 -10.93
N ILE A 20 13.10 8.96 -9.91
CA ILE A 20 12.07 8.56 -8.94
C ILE A 20 11.05 9.69 -8.83
N GLY A 21 9.92 9.57 -9.53
CA GLY A 21 8.91 10.62 -9.57
C GLY A 21 9.51 11.94 -10.08
N ARG A 22 9.53 12.98 -9.23
CA ARG A 22 10.14 14.28 -9.55
C ARG A 22 11.62 14.36 -9.21
N TRP A 23 12.15 13.44 -8.41
CA TRP A 23 13.57 13.42 -8.06
C TRP A 23 14.37 12.74 -9.16
N GLN A 24 15.41 13.43 -9.63
CA GLN A 24 16.31 12.95 -10.68
C GLN A 24 17.74 13.30 -10.31
N GLN A 25 18.67 12.40 -10.66
CA GLN A 25 20.09 12.63 -10.49
C GLN A 25 20.84 11.92 -11.63
N THR A 26 21.80 12.61 -12.24
CA THR A 26 22.59 12.08 -13.35
C THR A 26 24.04 11.92 -12.91
N PHE A 27 24.64 10.80 -13.29
CA PHE A 27 26.02 10.44 -13.05
C PHE A 27 26.70 10.27 -14.41
N ASN A 28 27.75 11.03 -14.67
CA ASN A 28 28.48 10.94 -15.94
C ASN A 28 29.37 9.69 -15.95
N GLY A 29 29.36 8.96 -17.05
CA GLY A 29 30.02 7.67 -17.20
C GLY A 29 29.08 6.47 -17.03
N THR A 30 29.57 5.31 -17.48
CA THR A 30 28.80 4.05 -17.48
C THR A 30 29.57 2.88 -16.87
N SER A 31 30.70 3.16 -16.21
CA SER A 31 31.53 2.16 -15.54
C SER A 31 30.85 1.62 -14.28
N ASP A 32 31.35 0.49 -13.79
CA ASP A 32 30.79 -0.19 -12.62
C ASP A 32 30.92 0.65 -11.33
N ILE A 33 31.98 1.45 -11.21
CA ILE A 33 32.14 2.41 -10.11
C ILE A 33 31.02 3.45 -10.14
N VAL A 34 30.71 4.00 -11.32
CA VAL A 34 29.63 4.97 -11.49
C VAL A 34 28.26 4.32 -11.25
N LEU A 35 28.09 3.07 -11.65
CA LEU A 35 26.89 2.29 -11.35
C LEU A 35 26.72 2.07 -9.85
N HIS A 36 27.78 1.68 -9.14
CA HIS A 36 27.78 1.54 -7.69
C HIS A 36 27.34 2.85 -7.01
N ASP A 37 27.93 3.98 -7.37
CA ASP A 37 27.57 5.30 -6.82
C ASP A 37 26.11 5.67 -7.08
N ALA A 38 25.60 5.37 -8.28
CA ALA A 38 24.20 5.59 -8.63
C ALA A 38 23.26 4.71 -7.79
N ILE A 39 23.58 3.44 -7.58
CA ILE A 39 22.81 2.51 -6.75
C ILE A 39 22.80 2.99 -5.29
N GLU A 40 23.94 3.41 -4.75
CA GLU A 40 24.02 3.95 -3.38
C GLU A 40 23.18 5.22 -3.21
N ALA A 41 23.29 6.18 -4.14
CA ALA A 41 22.52 7.42 -4.09
C ALA A 41 21.02 7.16 -4.15
N ARG A 42 20.58 6.27 -5.04
CA ARG A 42 19.20 5.79 -5.11
C ARG A 42 18.76 5.13 -3.80
N ASN A 43 19.60 4.28 -3.22
CA ASN A 43 19.29 3.60 -1.96
C ASN A 43 19.16 4.55 -0.78
N LYS A 44 19.94 5.64 -0.75
CA LYS A 44 19.77 6.72 0.22
C LYS A 44 18.38 7.37 0.08
N TYR A 45 17.93 7.63 -1.15
CA TYR A 45 16.56 8.12 -1.40
C TYR A 45 15.51 7.10 -0.93
N PHE A 46 15.72 5.80 -1.22
CA PHE A 46 14.82 4.74 -0.76
C PHE A 46 14.71 4.65 0.77
N LYS A 47 15.69 5.12 1.55
CA LYS A 47 15.63 5.08 3.02
C LYS A 47 14.69 6.13 3.62
N GLN A 48 14.23 7.12 2.85
CA GLN A 48 13.28 8.12 3.33
C GLN A 48 11.98 7.46 3.85
N ALA A 49 11.41 8.03 4.91
CA ALA A 49 10.29 7.45 5.64
C ALA A 49 8.97 7.46 4.84
N ASP A 50 8.81 8.46 3.98
CA ASP A 50 7.67 8.68 3.09
C ASP A 50 7.82 7.97 1.74
N PHE A 51 9.01 7.43 1.44
CA PHE A 51 9.20 6.66 0.22
C PHE A 51 8.54 5.30 0.33
N PHE A 52 7.59 5.01 -0.55
CA PHE A 52 7.02 3.68 -0.70
C PHE A 52 7.08 3.24 -2.17
N PRO A 53 7.82 2.17 -2.49
CA PRO A 53 7.93 1.73 -3.88
C PRO A 53 6.56 1.28 -4.40
N ALA A 54 6.25 1.62 -5.65
CA ALA A 54 5.04 1.15 -6.32
C ALA A 54 5.02 -0.39 -6.35
N GLY A 55 3.85 -0.98 -6.07
CA GLY A 55 3.69 -2.45 -5.96
C GLY A 55 4.22 -3.07 -4.65
N TRP A 56 5.00 -2.34 -3.86
CA TRP A 56 5.58 -2.82 -2.60
C TRP A 56 4.83 -2.35 -1.34
N HIS A 57 3.81 -1.51 -1.49
CA HIS A 57 3.07 -0.96 -0.36
C HIS A 57 1.57 -0.92 -0.63
N ILE A 58 0.84 -0.77 0.48
CA ILE A 58 -0.60 -0.56 0.50
C ILE A 58 -0.84 0.86 1.00
N LYS A 59 -1.44 1.69 0.16
CA LYS A 59 -1.77 3.08 0.51
C LYS A 59 -2.78 3.10 1.67
N PRO A 60 -2.45 3.72 2.82
CA PRO A 60 -3.41 3.96 3.89
C PRO A 60 -4.50 4.93 3.43
N PHE A 61 -5.70 4.82 4.00
CA PHE A 61 -6.77 5.80 3.82
C PHE A 61 -6.58 6.95 4.81
N LYS A 62 -6.97 8.17 4.44
CA LYS A 62 -7.07 9.24 5.44
C LYS A 62 -8.32 9.03 6.31
N LEU A 63 -8.29 9.48 7.56
CA LEU A 63 -9.41 9.25 8.49
C LEU A 63 -10.65 10.09 8.13
N ASP A 64 -10.44 11.24 7.50
CA ASP A 64 -11.43 12.20 7.01
C ASP A 64 -11.95 11.87 5.59
N ASP A 65 -11.30 10.93 4.90
CA ASP A 65 -11.68 10.50 3.54
C ASP A 65 -12.83 9.46 3.59
N ILE A 66 -13.96 9.88 4.17
CA ILE A 66 -15.18 9.07 4.31
C ILE A 66 -16.24 9.62 3.36
N SER A 67 -16.48 8.86 2.29
CA SER A 67 -17.57 9.15 1.35
C SER A 67 -18.79 8.28 1.64
N ILE A 68 -19.95 8.91 1.82
CA ILE A 68 -21.26 8.26 1.84
C ILE A 68 -22.03 8.75 0.63
N THR A 69 -22.50 7.80 -0.20
CA THR A 69 -23.33 8.09 -1.37
C THR A 69 -24.79 7.84 -1.01
N GLN A 70 -25.63 8.85 -1.20
CA GLN A 70 -27.07 8.71 -1.04
C GLN A 70 -27.70 8.23 -2.36
N HIS A 71 -28.48 7.16 -2.27
CA HIS A 71 -29.38 6.68 -3.32
C HIS A 71 -30.79 6.82 -2.75
N GLY A 72 -31.79 7.24 -3.53
CA GLY A 72 -33.10 7.61 -2.97
C GLY A 72 -33.76 6.59 -2.01
N LYS A 73 -33.41 5.30 -2.11
CA LYS A 73 -33.88 4.22 -1.21
C LYS A 73 -32.87 3.74 -0.15
N TYR A 74 -31.58 4.06 -0.29
CA TYR A 74 -30.52 3.60 0.60
C TYR A 74 -29.29 4.50 0.55
N ILE A 75 -28.53 4.54 1.63
CA ILE A 75 -27.19 5.14 1.63
C ILE A 75 -26.13 4.04 1.55
N GLN A 76 -24.96 4.34 0.99
CA GLN A 76 -23.88 3.37 0.93
C GLN A 76 -22.50 4.00 1.05
N THR A 77 -21.54 3.20 1.51
CA THR A 77 -20.12 3.55 1.46
C THR A 77 -19.33 2.41 0.82
N ALA A 78 -18.35 2.77 -0.01
CA ALA A 78 -17.47 1.82 -0.67
C ALA A 78 -16.29 1.49 0.24
N LEU A 79 -15.96 0.21 0.38
CA LEU A 79 -14.85 -0.25 1.22
C LEU A 79 -14.31 -1.57 0.68
N ARG A 80 -13.17 -2.02 1.22
CA ARG A 80 -12.57 -3.29 0.82
C ARG A 80 -12.76 -4.32 1.91
N THR A 81 -13.09 -5.54 1.51
CA THR A 81 -13.04 -6.71 2.41
C THR A 81 -11.67 -6.84 3.05
N MET A 82 -11.62 -7.28 4.31
CA MET A 82 -10.35 -7.26 5.05
C MET A 82 -9.35 -8.32 4.58
N LEU A 83 -9.77 -9.45 4.01
CA LEU A 83 -8.86 -10.52 3.59
C LEU A 83 -8.47 -10.43 2.11
N ASP A 84 -9.45 -10.48 1.19
CA ASP A 84 -9.20 -10.46 -0.26
C ASP A 84 -9.16 -9.05 -0.86
N ARG A 85 -9.40 -8.00 -0.05
CA ARG A 85 -9.34 -6.58 -0.45
C ARG A 85 -10.20 -6.23 -1.68
N LYS A 86 -11.21 -7.04 -1.96
CA LYS A 86 -12.18 -6.78 -3.02
C LYS A 86 -13.00 -5.56 -2.67
N VAL A 87 -13.24 -4.72 -3.67
CA VAL A 87 -14.14 -3.58 -3.52
C VAL A 87 -15.55 -4.10 -3.29
N SER A 88 -16.22 -3.52 -2.33
CA SER A 88 -17.51 -3.95 -1.82
C SER A 88 -18.23 -2.74 -1.22
N TYR A 89 -19.53 -2.88 -0.97
CA TYR A 89 -20.36 -1.78 -0.50
C TYR A 89 -21.09 -2.20 0.77
N LYS A 90 -21.08 -1.32 1.77
CA LYS A 90 -22.01 -1.42 2.90
C LYS A 90 -23.18 -0.51 2.59
N ARG A 91 -24.38 -1.10 2.43
CA ARG A 91 -25.63 -0.41 2.13
C ARG A 91 -26.54 -0.41 3.35
N VAL A 92 -27.25 0.69 3.56
CA VAL A 92 -28.25 0.86 4.61
C VAL A 92 -29.52 1.39 3.95
N TYR A 93 -30.59 0.60 3.98
CA TYR A 93 -31.87 0.96 3.38
C TYR A 93 -32.63 1.91 4.29
N LEU A 94 -33.07 3.04 3.76
CA LEU A 94 -33.76 4.10 4.51
C LEU A 94 -35.17 3.68 4.93
N SER A 95 -35.69 2.57 4.40
CA SER A 95 -36.92 1.94 4.86
C SER A 95 -36.80 1.25 6.21
N ARG A 96 -35.57 0.98 6.68
CA ARG A 96 -35.29 0.30 7.96
C ARG A 96 -34.79 1.25 9.04
N VAL A 97 -33.96 2.22 8.64
CA VAL A 97 -33.32 3.17 9.55
C VAL A 97 -33.46 4.57 8.94
N PRO A 98 -33.99 5.56 9.69
CA PRO A 98 -34.05 6.95 9.23
C PRO A 98 -32.68 7.50 8.87
N LEU A 99 -32.62 8.41 7.89
CA LEU A 99 -31.37 8.99 7.39
C LEU A 99 -30.50 9.58 8.50
N GLU A 100 -31.11 10.29 9.44
CA GLU A 100 -30.46 10.96 10.58
C GLU A 100 -29.68 9.99 11.47
N GLN A 101 -30.11 8.72 11.55
CA GLN A 101 -29.41 7.68 12.31
C GLN A 101 -28.48 6.86 11.40
N ALA A 102 -28.91 6.61 10.16
CA ALA A 102 -28.17 5.79 9.20
C ALA A 102 -26.84 6.43 8.80
N GLU A 103 -26.80 7.74 8.55
CA GLU A 103 -25.62 8.43 8.07
C GLU A 103 -24.48 8.48 9.11
N PRO A 104 -24.71 8.92 10.37
CA PRO A 104 -23.69 8.83 11.42
C PRO A 104 -23.22 7.40 11.69
N ALA A 105 -24.14 6.43 11.73
CA ALA A 105 -23.77 5.03 11.95
C ALA A 105 -22.90 4.47 10.80
N LEU A 106 -23.17 4.85 9.55
CA LEU A 106 -22.38 4.45 8.38
C LEU A 106 -21.02 5.16 8.32
N HIS A 107 -20.97 6.40 8.80
CA HIS A 107 -19.72 7.12 8.98
C HIS A 107 -18.83 6.40 10.00
N ASP A 108 -19.35 6.08 11.18
CA ASP A 108 -18.61 5.38 12.23
C ASP A 108 -18.19 3.97 11.82
N TYR A 109 -19.05 3.28 11.06
CA TYR A 109 -18.74 2.00 10.42
C TYR A 109 -17.49 2.11 9.54
N LYS A 110 -17.47 3.10 8.65
CA LYS A 110 -16.36 3.35 7.74
C LYS A 110 -15.11 3.76 8.50
N LEU A 111 -15.24 4.61 9.52
CA LEU A 111 -14.12 5.06 10.35
C LEU A 111 -13.46 3.89 11.11
N GLU A 112 -14.26 3.00 11.71
CA GLU A 112 -13.75 1.79 12.37
C GLU A 112 -12.99 0.90 11.37
N TRP A 113 -13.55 0.70 10.18
CA TRP A 113 -12.90 -0.04 9.10
C TRP A 113 -11.58 0.61 8.67
N ILE A 114 -11.54 1.93 8.44
CA ILE A 114 -10.32 2.66 8.05
C ILE A 114 -9.23 2.45 9.10
N LYS A 115 -9.54 2.62 10.39
CA LYS A 115 -8.58 2.46 11.49
C LYS A 115 -7.98 1.05 11.49
N LYS A 116 -8.80 0.03 11.31
CA LYS A 116 -8.37 -1.38 11.25
C LYS A 116 -7.54 -1.68 10.00
N HIS A 117 -8.00 -1.23 8.84
CA HIS A 117 -7.25 -1.38 7.58
C HIS A 117 -5.87 -0.72 7.67
N ASN A 118 -5.81 0.53 8.13
CA ASN A 118 -4.55 1.28 8.23
C ASN A 118 -3.58 0.65 9.22
N ARG A 119 -4.07 0.11 10.34
CA ARG A 119 -3.22 -0.64 11.28
C ARG A 119 -2.52 -1.82 10.60
N VAL A 120 -3.26 -2.61 9.81
CA VAL A 120 -2.70 -3.74 9.07
C VAL A 120 -1.75 -3.25 7.95
N ALA A 121 -2.18 -2.23 7.19
CA ALA A 121 -1.38 -1.65 6.11
C ALA A 121 -0.04 -1.09 6.59
N ASN A 122 -0.01 -0.42 7.74
CA ASN A 122 1.23 0.11 8.30
C ASN A 122 2.24 -1.01 8.63
N LYS A 123 1.78 -2.11 9.26
CA LYS A 123 2.65 -3.27 9.54
C LYS A 123 3.10 -3.98 8.26
N TYR A 124 2.20 -4.13 7.30
CA TYR A 124 2.51 -4.70 5.99
C TYR A 124 3.60 -3.87 5.29
N ASN A 125 3.43 -2.56 5.24
CA ASN A 125 4.37 -1.64 4.58
C ASN A 125 5.74 -1.64 5.26
N GLN A 126 5.80 -1.73 6.59
CA GLN A 126 7.07 -1.86 7.32
C GLN A 126 7.83 -3.13 6.93
N ILE A 127 7.14 -4.28 6.87
CA ILE A 127 7.75 -5.56 6.48
C ILE A 127 8.22 -5.52 5.03
N LYS A 128 7.36 -5.05 4.11
CA LYS A 128 7.70 -4.95 2.69
C LYS A 128 8.81 -3.96 2.42
N LYS A 129 8.88 -2.84 3.16
CA LYS A 129 9.98 -1.88 3.09
C LYS A 129 11.31 -2.53 3.48
N LYS A 130 11.33 -3.32 4.57
CA LYS A 130 12.54 -4.06 4.98
C LYS A 130 12.97 -5.06 3.91
N GLN A 131 12.03 -5.81 3.32
CA GLN A 131 12.32 -6.74 2.22
C GLN A 131 12.87 -6.00 0.99
N PHE A 132 12.23 -4.90 0.59
CA PHE A 132 12.67 -4.07 -0.53
C PHE A 132 14.10 -3.57 -0.34
N MET A 133 14.42 -3.07 0.86
CA MET A 133 15.76 -2.57 1.17
C MET A 133 16.82 -3.67 1.18
N ARG A 134 16.46 -4.92 1.47
CA ARG A 134 17.38 -6.06 1.37
C ARG A 134 17.79 -6.30 -0.08
N PHE A 135 16.84 -6.35 -1.01
CA PHE A 135 17.16 -6.43 -2.44
C PHE A 135 18.00 -5.24 -2.88
N ALA A 136 17.59 -4.02 -2.50
CA ALA A 136 18.36 -2.82 -2.83
C ALA A 136 19.82 -2.88 -2.35
N HIS A 137 20.10 -3.51 -1.20
CA HIS A 137 21.45 -3.72 -0.69
C HIS A 137 22.23 -4.79 -1.48
N GLU A 138 21.58 -5.90 -1.82
CA GLU A 138 22.15 -6.92 -2.70
C GLU A 138 22.58 -6.36 -4.05
N GLU A 139 21.85 -5.38 -4.60
CA GLU A 139 22.27 -4.68 -5.84
C GLU A 139 23.57 -3.88 -5.67
N VAL A 140 23.88 -3.38 -4.47
CA VAL A 140 25.15 -2.68 -4.18
C VAL A 140 26.31 -3.67 -4.15
N GLU A 141 26.12 -4.82 -3.49
CA GLU A 141 27.15 -5.84 -3.32
C GLU A 141 27.48 -6.57 -4.63
N THR A 142 26.46 -6.85 -5.42
CA THR A 142 26.58 -7.70 -6.61
C THR A 142 26.72 -6.90 -7.91
N LEU A 143 26.28 -5.64 -7.93
CA LEU A 143 26.09 -4.85 -9.15
C LEU A 143 25.22 -5.57 -10.19
N TYR A 144 24.28 -6.39 -9.73
CA TYR A 144 23.22 -6.99 -10.53
C TYR A 144 21.84 -6.54 -10.04
N PRO A 145 20.84 -6.41 -10.92
CA PRO A 145 19.49 -6.06 -10.52
C PRO A 145 18.86 -7.21 -9.73
N SER A 146 18.38 -6.92 -8.53
CA SER A 146 17.80 -7.92 -7.62
C SER A 146 16.41 -7.54 -7.14
N ILE A 147 15.97 -6.28 -7.32
CA ILE A 147 14.64 -5.83 -6.91
C ILE A 147 13.58 -6.41 -7.88
N PRO A 148 12.73 -7.36 -7.45
CA PRO A 148 11.70 -7.91 -8.32
C PRO A 148 10.54 -6.93 -8.50
N LYS A 149 9.77 -7.13 -9.57
CA LYS A 149 8.41 -6.57 -9.65
C LYS A 149 7.56 -7.21 -8.56
N SER A 150 7.21 -6.45 -7.51
CA SER A 150 6.38 -6.97 -6.43
C SER A 150 4.90 -6.84 -6.77
N GLU A 151 4.17 -7.89 -6.44
CA GLU A 151 2.72 -7.91 -6.39
C GLU A 151 2.23 -7.85 -4.94
N PHE A 152 0.91 -7.74 -4.78
CA PHE A 152 0.28 -7.81 -3.48
C PHE A 152 0.44 -9.20 -2.86
N ASP A 153 1.25 -9.28 -1.81
CA ASP A 153 1.40 -10.48 -1.00
C ASP A 153 0.15 -10.73 -0.13
N ARG A 154 -0.78 -11.51 -0.68
CA ARG A 154 -2.02 -11.92 -0.01
C ARG A 154 -1.76 -12.75 1.24
N GLN A 155 -0.72 -13.58 1.25
CA GLN A 155 -0.41 -14.46 2.38
C GLN A 155 0.04 -13.64 3.58
N LEU A 156 1.00 -12.72 3.38
CA LEU A 156 1.46 -11.79 4.40
C LEU A 156 0.31 -10.93 4.92
N TRP A 157 -0.50 -10.37 4.01
CA TRP A 157 -1.65 -9.57 4.39
C TRP A 157 -2.64 -10.34 5.26
N ASN A 158 -3.09 -11.52 4.83
CA ASN A 158 -4.04 -12.34 5.59
C ASN A 158 -3.49 -12.75 6.96
N LYS A 159 -2.19 -13.05 7.04
CA LYS A 159 -1.51 -13.34 8.31
C LYS A 159 -1.60 -12.14 9.26
N LEU A 160 -1.32 -10.94 8.76
CA LEU A 160 -1.38 -9.70 9.54
C LEU A 160 -2.82 -9.33 9.96
N VAL A 161 -3.80 -9.53 9.07
CA VAL A 161 -5.22 -9.33 9.42
C VAL A 161 -5.61 -10.22 10.60
N ARG A 162 -5.27 -11.51 10.53
CA ARG A 162 -5.57 -12.47 11.60
C ARG A 162 -4.82 -12.16 12.89
N SER A 163 -3.56 -11.72 12.83
CA SER A 163 -2.79 -11.37 14.02
C SER A 163 -3.25 -10.07 14.67
N GLU A 164 -3.59 -9.04 13.89
CA GLU A 164 -3.96 -7.72 14.41
C GLU A 164 -5.42 -7.63 14.84
N LEU A 165 -6.33 -8.28 14.09
CA LEU A 165 -7.78 -8.12 14.26
C LEU A 165 -8.45 -9.38 14.79
N GLY A 166 -7.79 -10.53 14.72
CA GLY A 166 -8.31 -11.83 15.13
C GLY A 166 -8.93 -12.64 13.98
N SER A 167 -9.49 -13.80 14.34
CA SER A 167 -10.14 -14.70 13.38
C SER A 167 -11.41 -14.09 12.79
N GLU A 168 -11.66 -14.37 11.51
CA GLU A 168 -12.86 -13.98 10.78
C GLU A 168 -14.15 -14.43 11.47
N LYS A 169 -14.12 -15.60 12.14
CA LYS A 169 -15.28 -16.14 12.89
C LYS A 169 -15.78 -15.23 14.02
N LYS A 170 -14.98 -14.23 14.43
CA LYS A 170 -15.37 -13.25 15.46
C LYS A 170 -16.20 -12.08 14.90
N PHE A 171 -16.46 -12.07 13.60
CA PHE A 171 -17.15 -11.00 12.89
C PHE A 171 -18.27 -11.60 12.04
N ASP A 172 -19.39 -10.89 11.97
CA ASP A 172 -20.55 -11.21 11.14
C ASP A 172 -20.47 -10.59 9.74
N ASN A 173 -19.39 -9.85 9.46
CA ASN A 173 -19.18 -9.13 8.22
C ASN A 173 -17.73 -9.27 7.72
N PRO A 174 -17.51 -9.18 6.39
CA PRO A 174 -16.19 -9.35 5.79
C PRO A 174 -15.27 -8.12 5.99
N TYR A 175 -15.74 -7.10 6.70
CA TYR A 175 -15.05 -5.82 6.94
C TYR A 175 -14.44 -5.75 8.34
N PHE A 176 -14.72 -6.75 9.17
CA PHE A 176 -14.23 -6.89 10.53
C PHE A 176 -14.61 -5.69 11.41
N VAL A 177 -15.78 -5.08 11.19
CA VAL A 177 -16.35 -4.01 12.02
C VAL A 177 -17.24 -4.63 13.11
N LYS A 178 -17.24 -4.11 14.34
CA LYS A 178 -18.03 -4.68 15.45
C LYS A 178 -19.00 -3.71 16.11
N LYS A 179 -18.64 -2.43 16.21
CA LYS A 179 -19.37 -1.51 17.09
C LYS A 179 -20.50 -0.79 16.36
N ALA A 180 -20.31 -0.49 15.08
CA ALA A 180 -21.34 0.12 14.26
C ALA A 180 -22.24 -0.98 13.67
N CYS A 181 -23.38 -1.24 14.33
CA CYS A 181 -24.45 -2.08 13.81
C CYS A 181 -25.70 -1.22 13.56
N PHE A 182 -26.48 -1.60 12.56
CA PHE A 182 -27.73 -0.93 12.13
C PHE A 182 -28.92 -1.81 12.46
#